data_AF-A0A7J4V4T0-F1
#
_entry.id   AF-A0A7J4V4T0-F1
#
_cell.length_a   1.000
_cell.length_b   1.000
_cell.length_c   1.000
_cell.angle_alpha   90.00
_cell.angle_beta   90.00
_cell.angle_gamma   90.00
#
_symmetry.space_group_name_H-M   'P 1'
#
loop_
_entity.id
_entity.type
_entity.pdbx_description
1 polymer ?
#
loop_
_entity_poly.entity_id
_entity_poly.type
_entity_poly.pdbx_seq_one_letter_code
_entity_poly.pdbx_strand_id
1 'polypeptide(L)'
;MRDDREAFDAAVGYYTQALQAFAKKDTLITFSNEDKRAFFSLAPLSLALHNLNCEVSAAGYGKEKDGLHALFDVWNCFKDLKQGIRNGKTGALQAFITEAKKKLPDVERLFEQPALILEANGKHFLGNSLTLDYKDDWMREHRTQELERTSRILWKDVYNIKSNERVGVGFCLLQREEMLGHPLQDYLDSYQIAWAMASACNGKVSMSAYSAKQSQLEPSERTSDLRATLLGCEYDKEVDEQPFIAFRQLSRELKLDRFRPTDASFFVSGKGYPGKHRFGDAIGYPSPDRKTRWKTPGQMLSKFDFYPQTRDEPRDPQTRIAFTETLPIDVFIETNLLDWSEVRSRNQKIKEVMDRCDVIYVRGNVNEKHRTSLEVGLVKKDGTRRWVRRSDTDVREKLNREYLERTGIRAGCMGNIPGGEAFTTPEYIKGTFVGDVVIAIDQSYPLDEHDPFVVECSGDKYEVIAGPGKIVKKFSERKKEAWDLLLESEKKRTLPPEILKIKKDNFERIGEFAINTNTKARLCDYLIVNEKIAKMMHIACGSGYEEDRSTDYHIDIVFNAPRQKLDVWGTDKGGREHWILKKGEFVV
;
A
#
# COMPACT_ATOMS: atom_id res chain seq x y z
N MET A 1 23.43 3.14 -15.91
CA MET A 1 21.99 2.81 -15.98
C MET A 1 21.85 1.59 -16.88
N ARG A 2 20.85 0.73 -16.63
CA ARG A 2 20.46 -0.37 -17.53
C ARG A 2 19.82 0.23 -18.79
N ASP A 3 19.01 1.26 -18.59
CA ASP A 3 18.36 2.03 -19.65
C ASP A 3 19.22 3.15 -20.23
N ASP A 4 18.81 3.60 -21.42
CA ASP A 4 19.45 4.66 -22.19
C ASP A 4 19.02 6.05 -21.69
N ARG A 5 19.90 6.68 -20.92
CA ARG A 5 19.61 7.95 -20.24
C ARG A 5 19.48 9.13 -21.21
N GLU A 6 20.25 9.15 -22.28
CA GLU A 6 20.21 10.25 -23.26
C GLU A 6 18.89 10.22 -24.05
N ALA A 7 18.46 9.02 -24.47
CA ALA A 7 17.14 8.82 -25.06
C ALA A 7 16.01 9.16 -24.07
N PHE A 8 16.16 8.84 -22.78
CA PHE A 8 15.18 9.18 -21.74
C PHE A 8 15.05 10.70 -21.54
N ASP A 9 16.14 11.41 -21.30
CA ASP A 9 16.11 12.87 -21.08
C ASP A 9 15.63 13.62 -22.34
N ALA A 10 15.99 13.14 -23.53
CA ALA A 10 15.46 13.67 -24.80
C ALA A 10 13.94 13.45 -24.94
N ALA A 11 13.41 12.30 -24.52
CA ALA A 11 11.97 12.02 -24.48
C ALA A 11 11.23 12.94 -23.49
N VAL A 12 11.80 13.16 -22.30
CA VAL A 12 11.27 14.12 -21.32
C VAL A 12 11.25 15.54 -21.91
N GLY A 13 12.32 15.96 -22.60
CA GLY A 13 12.39 17.25 -23.28
C GLY A 13 11.31 17.43 -24.35
N TYR A 14 11.15 16.44 -25.23
CA TYR A 14 10.11 16.41 -26.27
C TYR A 14 8.70 16.58 -25.69
N TYR A 15 8.34 15.78 -24.68
CA TYR A 15 7.02 15.88 -24.04
C TYR A 15 6.85 17.20 -23.28
N THR A 16 7.88 17.70 -22.58
CA THR A 16 7.84 18.96 -21.83
C THR A 16 7.56 20.15 -22.77
N GLN A 17 8.23 20.19 -23.92
CA GLN A 17 8.00 21.23 -24.93
C GLN A 17 6.57 21.16 -25.51
N ALA A 18 6.11 19.96 -25.89
CA ALA A 18 4.80 19.77 -26.50
C ALA A 18 3.62 20.04 -25.53
N LEU A 19 3.83 19.83 -24.23
CA LEU A 19 2.79 19.93 -23.19
C LEU A 19 2.81 21.26 -22.43
N GLN A 20 3.70 22.20 -22.78
CA GLN A 20 3.89 23.46 -22.07
C GLN A 20 2.59 24.29 -21.87
N ALA A 21 1.64 24.20 -22.81
CA ALA A 21 0.32 24.85 -22.72
C ALA A 21 -0.61 24.27 -21.63
N PHE A 22 -0.32 23.06 -21.15
CA PHE A 22 -1.08 22.33 -20.13
C PHE A 22 -0.41 22.35 -18.75
N ALA A 23 0.61 23.18 -18.54
CA ALA A 23 1.26 23.32 -17.24
C ALA A 23 0.28 23.66 -16.11
N LYS A 24 0.48 23.05 -14.94
CA LYS A 24 -0.40 23.15 -13.75
C LYS A 24 -1.86 22.74 -14.05
N LYS A 25 -2.04 21.65 -14.81
CA LYS A 25 -3.35 21.04 -15.10
C LYS A 25 -3.37 19.56 -14.78
N ASP A 26 -4.57 19.05 -14.47
CA ASP A 26 -4.78 17.63 -14.30
C ASP A 26 -4.86 16.95 -15.68
N THR A 27 -4.19 15.80 -15.80
CA THR A 27 -4.05 15.03 -17.03
C THR A 27 -4.44 13.56 -16.79
N LEU A 28 -5.32 13.02 -17.63
CA LEU A 28 -5.53 11.56 -17.70
C LEU A 28 -4.82 11.01 -18.94
N ILE A 29 -4.08 9.92 -18.78
CA ILE A 29 -3.52 9.12 -19.87
C ILE A 29 -4.21 7.75 -19.89
N THR A 30 -4.69 7.32 -21.05
CA THR A 30 -5.35 6.01 -21.24
C THR A 30 -4.62 5.18 -22.29
N PHE A 31 -4.51 3.86 -22.06
CA PHE A 31 -3.75 2.97 -22.94
C PHE A 31 -4.29 1.54 -22.93
N SER A 32 -3.96 0.76 -23.97
CA SER A 32 -4.22 -0.68 -23.98
C SER A 32 -3.12 -1.42 -23.21
N ASN A 33 -3.49 -2.39 -22.38
CA ASN A 33 -2.54 -3.30 -21.73
C ASN A 33 -1.80 -4.22 -22.74
N GLU A 34 -2.20 -4.21 -24.01
CA GLU A 34 -1.50 -4.87 -25.12
C GLU A 34 -0.48 -3.92 -25.81
N ASP A 35 -0.48 -2.62 -25.51
CA ASP A 35 0.41 -1.61 -26.11
C ASP A 35 1.65 -1.33 -25.24
N LYS A 36 2.67 -2.17 -25.43
CA LYS A 36 3.98 -2.06 -24.77
C LYS A 36 4.63 -0.68 -24.99
N ARG A 37 4.46 -0.10 -26.18
CA ARG A 37 5.12 1.15 -26.58
C ARG A 37 4.51 2.37 -25.90
N ALA A 38 3.18 2.43 -25.86
CA ALA A 38 2.47 3.43 -25.05
C ALA A 38 2.86 3.31 -23.57
N PHE A 39 2.88 2.09 -23.02
CA PHE A 39 3.20 1.89 -21.61
C PHE A 39 4.61 2.37 -21.22
N PHE A 40 5.67 2.00 -21.95
CA PHE A 40 7.02 2.50 -21.63
C PHE A 40 7.20 3.99 -21.96
N SER A 41 6.41 4.56 -22.86
CA SER A 41 6.38 6.03 -23.06
C SER A 41 5.82 6.80 -21.86
N LEU A 42 5.04 6.16 -20.97
CA LEU A 42 4.48 6.81 -19.78
C LEU A 42 5.55 7.29 -18.79
N ALA A 43 6.75 6.67 -18.77
CA ALA A 43 7.83 7.06 -17.87
C ALA A 43 8.33 8.50 -18.18
N PRO A 44 8.91 8.80 -19.36
CA PRO A 44 9.32 10.16 -19.71
C PRO A 44 8.14 11.14 -19.82
N LEU A 45 6.95 10.68 -20.24
CA LEU A 45 5.74 11.51 -20.32
C LEU A 45 5.24 11.98 -18.94
N SER A 46 5.24 11.10 -17.94
CA SER A 46 4.83 11.48 -16.58
C SER A 46 5.85 12.40 -15.91
N LEU A 47 7.16 12.18 -16.11
CA LEU A 47 8.17 13.13 -15.61
C LEU A 47 8.04 14.51 -16.26
N ALA A 48 7.82 14.58 -17.57
CA ALA A 48 7.56 15.84 -18.28
C ALA A 48 6.33 16.59 -17.72
N LEU A 49 5.24 15.87 -17.45
CA LEU A 49 4.04 16.45 -16.82
C LEU A 49 4.31 16.95 -15.40
N HIS A 50 5.02 16.19 -14.55
CA HIS A 50 5.34 16.64 -13.18
C HIS A 50 6.35 17.81 -13.14
N ASN A 51 7.28 17.89 -14.12
CA ASN A 51 8.12 19.08 -14.34
C ASN A 51 7.26 20.32 -14.67
N LEU A 52 6.22 20.16 -15.48
CA LEU A 52 5.20 21.18 -15.76
C LEU A 52 4.21 21.40 -14.59
N ASN A 53 4.43 20.78 -13.44
CA ASN A 53 3.59 20.84 -12.24
C ASN A 53 2.15 20.34 -12.48
N CYS A 54 1.97 19.41 -13.41
CA CYS A 54 0.68 18.76 -13.68
C CYS A 54 0.41 17.64 -12.68
N GLU A 55 -0.87 17.43 -12.38
CA GLU A 55 -1.37 16.21 -11.73
C GLU A 55 -1.66 15.18 -12.82
N VAL A 56 -1.34 13.91 -12.59
CA VAL A 56 -1.36 12.88 -13.62
C VAL A 56 -2.03 11.60 -13.11
N SER A 57 -2.99 11.10 -13.88
CA SER A 57 -3.61 9.78 -13.70
C SER A 57 -3.34 8.93 -14.94
N ALA A 58 -3.07 7.64 -14.76
CA ALA A 58 -2.90 6.68 -15.84
C ALA A 58 -3.86 5.49 -15.70
N ALA A 59 -4.49 5.07 -16.79
CA ALA A 59 -5.45 3.97 -16.82
C ALA A 59 -5.23 3.05 -18.04
N GLY A 60 -4.66 1.88 -17.78
CA GLY A 60 -4.47 0.80 -18.76
C GLY A 60 -5.65 -0.16 -18.74
N TYR A 61 -6.28 -0.37 -19.90
CA TYR A 61 -7.42 -1.25 -20.07
C TYR A 61 -7.05 -2.55 -20.81
N GLY A 62 -7.68 -3.65 -20.40
CA GLY A 62 -7.75 -4.86 -21.23
C GLY A 62 -8.90 -4.76 -22.23
N LYS A 63 -9.50 -5.92 -22.57
CA LYS A 63 -10.67 -6.00 -23.47
C LYS A 63 -11.95 -5.38 -22.89
N GLU A 64 -11.99 -5.14 -21.57
CA GLU A 64 -13.09 -4.50 -20.86
C GLU A 64 -12.70 -3.06 -20.48
N LYS A 65 -13.37 -2.05 -21.07
CA LYS A 65 -13.16 -0.61 -20.79
C LYS A 65 -14.15 -0.04 -19.73
N ASP A 66 -14.97 -0.89 -19.12
CA ASP A 66 -16.17 -0.54 -18.34
C ASP A 66 -16.02 0.62 -17.35
N GLY A 67 -15.05 0.54 -16.42
CA GLY A 67 -14.82 1.59 -15.42
C GLY A 67 -14.30 2.90 -16.02
N LEU A 68 -13.59 2.85 -17.15
CA LEU A 68 -13.13 4.05 -17.86
C LEU A 68 -14.28 4.70 -18.62
N HIS A 69 -15.14 3.92 -19.29
CA HIS A 69 -16.36 4.43 -19.91
C HIS A 69 -17.31 5.07 -18.87
N ALA A 70 -17.45 4.45 -17.69
CA ALA A 70 -18.28 5.00 -16.61
C ALA A 70 -17.74 6.35 -16.08
N LEU A 71 -16.42 6.51 -16.03
CA LEU A 71 -15.77 7.78 -15.68
C LEU A 71 -16.07 8.88 -16.70
N PHE A 72 -15.97 8.57 -18.00
CA PHE A 72 -16.34 9.49 -19.08
C PHE A 72 -17.84 9.85 -19.06
N ASP A 73 -18.73 8.89 -18.81
CA ASP A 73 -20.18 9.15 -18.70
C ASP A 73 -20.52 10.08 -17.52
N VAL A 74 -19.80 9.97 -16.39
CA VAL A 74 -19.93 10.89 -15.25
C VAL A 74 -19.43 12.30 -15.60
N TRP A 75 -18.28 12.44 -16.26
CA TRP A 75 -17.77 13.75 -16.71
C TRP A 75 -18.66 14.43 -17.75
N ASN A 76 -19.18 13.67 -18.72
CA ASN A 76 -20.15 14.16 -19.69
C ASN A 76 -21.44 14.62 -18.99
N CYS A 77 -21.97 13.83 -18.04
CA CYS A 77 -23.12 14.23 -17.25
C CYS A 77 -22.89 15.49 -16.41
N PHE A 78 -21.67 15.71 -15.88
CA PHE A 78 -21.34 16.94 -15.17
C PHE A 78 -21.22 18.14 -16.10
N LYS A 79 -20.63 17.96 -17.29
CA LYS A 79 -20.57 18.98 -18.35
C LYS A 79 -21.97 19.41 -18.80
N ASP A 80 -22.86 18.46 -19.06
CA ASP A 80 -24.27 18.69 -19.40
C ASP A 80 -24.98 19.49 -18.29
N LEU A 81 -24.79 19.09 -17.03
CA LEU A 81 -25.33 19.80 -15.85
C LEU A 81 -24.82 21.24 -15.78
N LYS A 82 -23.52 21.48 -16.01
CA LYS A 82 -22.92 22.83 -16.04
C LYS A 82 -23.35 23.66 -17.24
N GLN A 83 -23.78 23.03 -18.34
CA GLN A 83 -24.44 23.69 -19.47
C GLN A 83 -25.95 23.93 -19.24
N GLY A 84 -26.49 23.54 -18.08
CA GLY A 84 -27.90 23.74 -17.73
C GLY A 84 -28.86 22.72 -18.35
N ILE A 85 -28.36 21.65 -18.96
CA ILE A 85 -29.18 20.57 -19.54
C ILE A 85 -29.90 19.84 -18.42
N ARG A 86 -31.23 19.72 -18.52
CA ARG A 86 -32.09 19.08 -17.50
C ARG A 86 -32.65 17.76 -18.03
N ASN A 87 -32.16 16.64 -17.48
CA ASN A 87 -32.64 15.29 -17.75
C ASN A 87 -32.46 14.42 -16.49
N GLY A 88 -32.84 13.13 -16.55
CA GLY A 88 -32.72 12.21 -15.41
C GLY A 88 -31.30 12.10 -14.84
N LYS A 89 -30.30 11.96 -15.72
CA LYS A 89 -28.88 11.90 -15.37
C LYS A 89 -28.39 13.16 -14.66
N THR A 90 -28.61 14.34 -15.26
CA THR A 90 -28.13 15.60 -14.69
C THR A 90 -28.86 15.96 -13.40
N GLY A 91 -30.14 15.62 -13.28
CA GLY A 91 -30.91 15.74 -12.05
C GLY A 91 -30.38 14.85 -10.92
N ALA A 92 -30.10 13.57 -11.21
CA ALA A 92 -29.54 12.62 -10.25
C ALA A 92 -28.12 13.02 -9.80
N LEU A 93 -27.28 13.49 -10.73
CA LEU A 93 -25.94 14.00 -10.41
C LEU A 93 -26.00 15.25 -9.53
N GLN A 94 -26.91 16.19 -9.85
CA GLN A 94 -27.12 17.38 -9.03
C GLN A 94 -27.63 17.02 -7.62
N ALA A 95 -28.51 16.02 -7.49
CA ALA A 95 -28.96 15.53 -6.19
C ALA A 95 -27.81 14.95 -5.35
N PHE A 96 -26.98 14.08 -5.95
CA PHE A 96 -25.80 13.53 -5.27
C PHE A 96 -24.83 14.62 -4.80
N ILE A 97 -24.51 15.56 -5.69
CA ILE A 97 -23.64 16.71 -5.39
C ILE A 97 -24.23 17.53 -4.24
N THR A 98 -25.52 17.85 -4.26
CA THR A 98 -26.19 18.63 -3.20
C THR A 98 -26.11 17.94 -1.84
N GLU A 99 -26.31 16.63 -1.76
CA GLU A 99 -26.21 15.88 -0.50
C GLU A 99 -24.77 15.79 0.00
N ALA A 100 -23.81 15.48 -0.87
CA ALA A 100 -22.39 15.44 -0.50
C ALA A 100 -21.85 16.80 -0.05
N LYS A 101 -22.32 17.90 -0.67
CA LYS A 101 -21.89 19.28 -0.38
C LYS A 101 -22.17 19.73 1.06
N LYS A 102 -23.09 19.07 1.77
CA LYS A 102 -23.39 19.30 3.19
C LYS A 102 -22.23 18.95 4.13
N LYS A 103 -21.34 18.03 3.73
CA LYS A 103 -20.13 17.66 4.48
C LYS A 103 -18.82 18.01 3.73
N LEU A 104 -18.85 18.05 2.39
CA LEU A 104 -17.70 18.37 1.53
C LEU A 104 -18.04 19.57 0.61
N PRO A 105 -17.88 20.84 1.05
CA PRO A 105 -18.39 22.02 0.34
C PRO A 105 -17.87 22.21 -1.10
N ASP A 106 -16.71 21.65 -1.43
CA ASP A 106 -16.05 21.71 -2.73
C ASP A 106 -16.09 20.36 -3.48
N VAL A 107 -17.06 19.49 -3.18
CA VAL A 107 -17.29 18.20 -3.84
C VAL A 107 -17.47 18.32 -5.36
N GLU A 108 -18.06 19.42 -5.84
CA GLU A 108 -18.24 19.68 -7.28
C GLU A 108 -16.93 19.59 -8.05
N ARG A 109 -15.80 19.95 -7.43
CA ARG A 109 -14.49 19.86 -8.07
C ARG A 109 -14.09 18.42 -8.42
N LEU A 110 -14.59 17.40 -7.72
CA LEU A 110 -14.31 16.00 -8.07
C LEU A 110 -14.91 15.60 -9.43
N PHE A 111 -15.96 16.29 -9.87
CA PHE A 111 -16.74 15.92 -11.06
C PHE A 111 -16.35 16.67 -12.34
N GLU A 112 -15.45 17.65 -12.27
CA GLU A 112 -14.92 18.31 -13.47
C GLU A 112 -13.88 17.40 -14.16
N GLN A 113 -13.87 17.42 -15.48
CA GLN A 113 -12.97 16.63 -16.31
C GLN A 113 -11.50 17.11 -16.17
N PRO A 114 -10.48 16.23 -16.30
CA PRO A 114 -9.09 16.63 -16.52
C PRO A 114 -8.99 17.57 -17.73
N ALA A 115 -8.09 18.55 -17.67
CA ALA A 115 -7.99 19.56 -18.74
C ALA A 115 -7.29 18.99 -19.99
N LEU A 116 -6.50 17.93 -19.82
CA LEU A 116 -5.88 17.15 -20.88
C LEU A 116 -6.26 15.68 -20.72
N ILE A 117 -6.66 15.03 -21.82
CA ILE A 117 -6.87 13.59 -21.87
C ILE A 117 -6.11 13.05 -23.09
N LEU A 118 -5.16 12.15 -22.83
CA LEU A 118 -4.30 11.52 -23.83
C LEU A 118 -4.67 10.04 -23.99
N GLU A 119 -5.28 9.64 -25.12
CA GLU A 119 -5.54 8.23 -25.44
C GLU A 119 -4.49 7.67 -26.40
N ALA A 120 -3.89 6.54 -26.02
CA ALA A 120 -2.95 5.79 -26.86
C ALA A 120 -3.68 4.97 -27.93
N ASN A 121 -3.26 5.13 -29.20
CA ASN A 121 -3.88 4.49 -30.36
C ASN A 121 -3.04 3.40 -31.05
N GLY A 122 -1.98 2.90 -30.42
CA GLY A 122 -1.02 1.95 -31.03
C GLY A 122 0.13 2.61 -31.81
N LYS A 123 0.21 3.95 -31.86
CA LYS A 123 1.30 4.70 -32.51
C LYS A 123 1.65 6.02 -31.81
N HIS A 124 0.64 6.74 -31.33
CA HIS A 124 0.75 8.06 -30.71
C HIS A 124 -0.21 8.16 -29.51
N PHE A 125 0.01 9.13 -28.63
CA PHE A 125 -1.03 9.66 -27.75
C PHE A 125 -1.79 10.78 -28.47
N LEU A 126 -3.11 10.69 -28.47
CA LEU A 126 -4.01 11.71 -29.05
C LEU A 126 -4.78 12.42 -27.93
N GLY A 127 -4.85 13.75 -27.97
CA GLY A 127 -5.59 14.51 -26.96
C GLY A 127 -5.57 16.01 -27.18
N ASN A 128 -6.71 16.70 -27.03
CA ASN A 128 -6.81 18.16 -27.14
C ASN A 128 -6.14 18.75 -28.41
N SER A 129 -6.31 18.09 -29.56
CA SER A 129 -5.65 18.39 -30.85
C SER A 129 -4.12 18.18 -30.90
N LEU A 130 -3.49 17.68 -29.84
CA LEU A 130 -2.13 17.14 -29.88
C LEU A 130 -2.10 15.74 -30.51
N THR A 131 -0.99 15.44 -31.15
CA THR A 131 -0.53 14.09 -31.49
C THR A 131 0.91 13.98 -31.01
N LEU A 132 1.17 13.09 -30.05
CA LEU A 132 2.48 12.92 -29.41
C LEU A 132 2.98 11.51 -29.71
N ASP A 133 4.17 11.39 -30.28
CA ASP A 133 4.77 10.08 -30.56
C ASP A 133 5.02 9.30 -29.27
N TYR A 134 5.07 7.98 -29.40
CA TYR A 134 5.73 7.14 -28.40
C TYR A 134 7.24 7.39 -28.39
N LYS A 135 7.80 7.38 -27.19
CA LYS A 135 9.22 7.56 -26.87
C LYS A 135 9.60 6.49 -25.85
N ASP A 136 9.54 5.25 -26.31
CA ASP A 136 9.94 4.02 -25.61
C ASP A 136 11.40 3.63 -25.90
N ASP A 137 12.07 4.35 -26.82
CA ASP A 137 13.46 4.10 -27.26
C ASP A 137 14.52 4.17 -26.15
N TRP A 138 14.17 4.68 -24.96
CA TRP A 138 15.02 4.66 -23.77
C TRP A 138 15.16 3.27 -23.14
N MET A 139 14.13 2.43 -23.26
CA MET A 139 14.01 1.19 -22.52
C MET A 139 14.96 0.12 -23.07
N ARG A 140 15.65 -0.57 -22.17
CA ARG A 140 16.54 -1.71 -22.50
C ARG A 140 16.07 -2.93 -21.74
N GLU A 141 15.81 -4.01 -22.47
CA GLU A 141 15.33 -5.26 -21.86
C GLU A 141 16.40 -5.90 -20.97
N HIS A 142 16.09 -6.09 -19.69
CA HIS A 142 17.00 -6.67 -18.71
C HIS A 142 16.38 -7.90 -18.03
N ARG A 143 17.05 -9.05 -18.15
CA ARG A 143 16.64 -10.34 -17.55
C ARG A 143 15.18 -10.75 -17.81
N THR A 144 14.58 -10.31 -18.93
CA THR A 144 13.14 -10.45 -19.24
C THR A 144 12.58 -11.86 -18.98
N GLN A 145 13.30 -12.92 -19.38
CA GLN A 145 12.88 -14.31 -19.20
C GLN A 145 12.81 -14.73 -17.71
N GLU A 146 13.73 -14.27 -16.88
CA GLU A 146 13.73 -14.51 -15.44
C GLU A 146 12.65 -13.68 -14.74
N LEU A 147 12.46 -12.42 -15.17
CA LEU A 147 11.42 -11.53 -14.65
C LEU A 147 10.03 -12.10 -14.93
N GLU A 148 9.73 -12.48 -16.19
CA GLU A 148 8.48 -13.16 -16.52
C GLU A 148 8.28 -14.46 -15.74
N ARG A 149 9.34 -15.27 -15.58
CA ARG A 149 9.28 -16.51 -14.78
C ARG A 149 8.94 -16.21 -13.32
N THR A 150 9.50 -15.16 -12.76
CA THR A 150 9.21 -14.66 -11.40
C THR A 150 7.75 -14.22 -11.29
N SER A 151 7.26 -13.42 -12.25
CA SER A 151 5.84 -13.01 -12.30
C SER A 151 4.87 -14.18 -12.43
N ARG A 152 5.19 -15.19 -13.26
CA ARG A 152 4.40 -16.42 -13.40
C ARG A 152 4.35 -17.22 -12.08
N ILE A 153 5.47 -17.30 -11.35
CA ILE A 153 5.52 -17.93 -10.02
C ILE A 153 4.67 -17.16 -9.01
N LEU A 154 4.77 -15.83 -8.96
CA LEU A 154 3.95 -15.02 -8.04
C LEU A 154 2.43 -15.18 -8.31
N TRP A 155 1.99 -15.12 -9.57
CA TRP A 155 0.56 -15.32 -9.88
C TRP A 155 0.04 -16.72 -9.57
N LYS A 156 0.89 -17.74 -9.61
CA LYS A 156 0.57 -19.14 -9.32
C LYS A 156 0.64 -19.46 -7.82
N ASP A 157 1.80 -19.27 -7.21
CA ASP A 157 2.16 -19.80 -5.90
C ASP A 157 1.94 -18.82 -4.74
N VAL A 158 1.68 -17.55 -5.05
CA VAL A 158 1.35 -16.47 -4.10
C VAL A 158 -0.10 -16.00 -4.25
N TYR A 159 -0.61 -15.78 -5.48
CA TYR A 159 -1.99 -15.32 -5.71
C TYR A 159 -3.00 -16.40 -6.14
N ASN A 160 -2.54 -17.53 -6.69
CA ASN A 160 -3.40 -18.61 -7.23
C ASN A 160 -4.46 -18.13 -8.25
N ILE A 161 -4.16 -17.12 -9.09
CA ILE A 161 -5.11 -16.41 -9.98
C ILE A 161 -5.92 -17.35 -10.87
N LYS A 162 -7.22 -17.06 -11.04
CA LYS A 162 -8.10 -17.71 -12.05
C LYS A 162 -8.35 -16.77 -13.24
N SER A 163 -8.58 -17.34 -14.42
CA SER A 163 -8.71 -16.57 -15.67
C SER A 163 -9.97 -15.70 -15.77
N ASN A 164 -10.95 -15.93 -14.90
CA ASN A 164 -12.16 -15.10 -14.79
C ASN A 164 -12.03 -13.94 -13.78
N GLU A 165 -10.96 -13.88 -12.99
CA GLU A 165 -10.72 -12.83 -11.99
C GLU A 165 -10.28 -11.51 -12.63
N ARG A 166 -10.81 -10.38 -12.14
CA ARG A 166 -10.30 -9.03 -12.45
C ARG A 166 -9.05 -8.77 -11.63
N VAL A 167 -7.96 -8.40 -12.29
CA VAL A 167 -6.66 -8.16 -11.63
C VAL A 167 -6.24 -6.71 -11.83
N GLY A 168 -5.90 -6.03 -10.73
CA GLY A 168 -5.24 -4.73 -10.75
C GLY A 168 -3.72 -4.89 -10.79
N VAL A 169 -3.04 -4.12 -11.64
CA VAL A 169 -1.58 -3.98 -11.64
C VAL A 169 -1.24 -2.48 -11.52
N GLY A 170 -0.89 -2.07 -10.31
CA GLY A 170 -0.48 -0.70 -10.01
C GLY A 170 1.02 -0.47 -10.20
N PHE A 171 1.38 0.71 -10.67
CA PHE A 171 2.76 1.12 -10.91
C PHE A 171 3.00 2.57 -10.46
N CYS A 172 4.27 2.97 -10.37
CA CYS A 172 4.67 4.32 -10.01
C CYS A 172 4.72 5.21 -11.26
N LEU A 173 4.13 6.41 -11.21
CA LEU A 173 4.47 7.44 -12.20
C LEU A 173 5.83 8.06 -11.84
N LEU A 174 6.63 8.41 -12.84
CA LEU A 174 7.85 9.18 -12.59
C LEU A 174 7.49 10.62 -12.21
N GLN A 175 7.95 11.01 -11.03
CA GLN A 175 7.85 12.35 -10.49
C GLN A 175 9.23 13.02 -10.46
N ARG A 176 9.26 14.31 -10.12
CA ARG A 176 10.50 15.09 -9.98
C ARG A 176 11.43 14.49 -8.92
N GLU A 177 12.71 14.86 -8.98
CA GLU A 177 13.78 14.26 -8.17
C GLU A 177 13.51 14.28 -6.65
N GLU A 178 12.87 15.32 -6.10
CA GLU A 178 12.53 15.38 -4.67
C GLU A 178 11.49 14.32 -4.24
N MET A 179 10.70 13.83 -5.20
CA MET A 179 9.70 12.77 -5.03
C MET A 179 10.26 11.35 -5.26
N LEU A 180 11.54 11.22 -5.60
CA LEU A 180 12.20 9.92 -5.68
C LEU A 180 12.79 9.56 -4.30
N GLY A 181 12.57 8.32 -3.86
CA GLY A 181 13.15 7.74 -2.63
C GLY A 181 14.34 6.83 -2.87
N HIS A 182 14.53 6.43 -4.13
CA HIS A 182 15.57 5.53 -4.64
C HIS A 182 16.04 6.10 -5.99
N PRO A 183 17.21 5.68 -6.52
CA PRO A 183 17.68 6.10 -7.84
C PRO A 183 16.63 6.00 -8.96
N LEU A 184 16.72 6.91 -9.94
CA LEU A 184 15.80 6.95 -11.09
C LEU A 184 15.69 5.60 -11.82
N GLN A 185 16.80 4.84 -11.89
CA GLN A 185 16.85 3.53 -12.50
C GLN A 185 15.82 2.57 -11.90
N ASP A 186 15.62 2.60 -10.58
CA ASP A 186 14.77 1.62 -9.90
C ASP A 186 13.29 1.93 -10.17
N TYR A 187 12.96 3.21 -10.39
CA TYR A 187 11.66 3.62 -10.89
C TYR A 187 11.46 3.22 -12.37
N LEU A 188 12.49 3.27 -13.22
CA LEU A 188 12.42 2.76 -14.61
C LEU A 188 12.24 1.24 -14.64
N ASP A 189 13.01 0.52 -13.82
CA ASP A 189 12.85 -0.92 -13.55
C ASP A 189 11.42 -1.27 -13.10
N SER A 190 10.77 -0.42 -12.31
CA SER A 190 9.39 -0.65 -11.86
C SER A 190 8.37 -0.72 -13.00
N TYR A 191 8.61 -0.05 -14.14
CA TYR A 191 7.80 -0.24 -15.34
C TYR A 191 8.02 -1.63 -15.93
N GLN A 192 9.26 -2.13 -16.00
CA GLN A 192 9.53 -3.50 -16.48
C GLN A 192 8.87 -4.55 -15.56
N ILE A 193 8.94 -4.37 -14.23
CA ILE A 193 8.27 -5.24 -13.25
C ILE A 193 6.75 -5.20 -13.43
N ALA A 194 6.13 -4.03 -13.51
CA ALA A 194 4.70 -3.89 -13.70
C ALA A 194 4.23 -4.46 -15.05
N TRP A 195 4.99 -4.25 -16.13
CA TRP A 195 4.70 -4.83 -17.45
C TRP A 195 4.79 -6.36 -17.44
N ALA A 196 5.81 -6.94 -16.80
CA ALA A 196 5.96 -8.38 -16.67
C ALA A 196 4.85 -9.00 -15.81
N MET A 197 4.47 -8.34 -14.71
CA MET A 197 3.33 -8.76 -13.88
C MET A 197 2.01 -8.68 -14.66
N ALA A 198 1.76 -7.63 -15.44
CA ALA A 198 0.58 -7.57 -16.32
C ALA A 198 0.61 -8.69 -17.38
N SER A 199 1.72 -8.86 -18.09
CA SER A 199 1.87 -9.80 -19.20
C SER A 199 1.84 -11.28 -18.78
N ALA A 200 2.30 -11.59 -17.57
CA ALA A 200 2.31 -12.95 -17.03
C ALA A 200 0.98 -13.36 -16.36
N CYS A 201 0.00 -12.46 -16.26
CA CYS A 201 -1.25 -12.72 -15.56
C CYS A 201 -2.27 -13.41 -16.48
N ASN A 202 -2.84 -14.54 -16.02
CA ASN A 202 -3.89 -15.25 -16.75
C ASN A 202 -5.30 -14.65 -16.58
N GLY A 203 -5.46 -13.64 -15.71
CA GLY A 203 -6.74 -13.00 -15.40
C GLY A 203 -7.07 -11.79 -16.30
N LYS A 204 -8.18 -11.11 -15.99
CA LYS A 204 -8.60 -9.88 -16.67
C LYS A 204 -7.84 -8.68 -16.09
N VAL A 205 -6.67 -8.37 -16.67
CA VAL A 205 -5.79 -7.30 -16.18
C VAL A 205 -6.34 -5.90 -16.50
N SER A 206 -6.20 -5.02 -15.52
CA SER A 206 -6.28 -3.56 -15.63
C SER A 206 -5.03 -2.95 -14.99
N MET A 207 -4.48 -1.87 -15.55
CA MET A 207 -3.30 -1.18 -15.01
C MET A 207 -3.67 0.23 -14.56
N SER A 208 -3.01 0.75 -13.52
CA SER A 208 -3.22 2.14 -13.11
C SER A 208 -2.09 2.74 -12.28
N ALA A 209 -1.88 4.05 -12.44
CA ALA A 209 -0.97 4.84 -11.62
C ALA A 209 -1.52 6.26 -11.47
N TYR A 210 -1.03 7.02 -10.48
CA TYR A 210 -1.40 8.43 -10.28
C TYR A 210 -0.33 9.17 -9.47
N SER A 211 -0.35 10.51 -9.49
CA SER A 211 0.60 11.36 -8.74
C SER A 211 0.53 11.11 -7.22
N ALA A 212 1.65 10.69 -6.63
CA ALA A 212 1.79 10.53 -5.18
C ALA A 212 2.20 11.85 -4.50
N LYS A 213 1.85 12.02 -3.22
CA LYS A 213 1.95 13.26 -2.44
C LYS A 213 3.12 13.23 -1.45
N GLN A 214 3.60 14.40 -1.03
CA GLN A 214 4.66 14.53 -0.01
C GLN A 214 4.11 14.25 1.40
N SER A 215 2.85 14.61 1.65
CA SER A 215 2.16 14.37 2.93
C SER A 215 0.83 13.64 2.73
N GLN A 216 0.45 12.84 3.73
CA GLN A 216 -0.90 12.24 3.81
C GLN A 216 -2.02 13.28 4.01
N LEU A 217 -1.67 14.52 4.35
CA LEU A 217 -2.60 15.63 4.54
C LEU A 217 -3.03 16.28 3.21
N GLU A 218 -2.25 16.10 2.13
CA GLU A 218 -2.55 16.65 0.79
C GLU A 218 -3.67 15.89 0.09
N PRO A 219 -4.55 16.55 -0.70
CA PRO A 219 -5.52 15.86 -1.54
C PRO A 219 -4.93 14.82 -2.50
N SER A 220 -5.59 13.68 -2.64
CA SER A 220 -5.31 12.69 -3.69
C SER A 220 -5.44 13.31 -5.10
N GLU A 221 -4.78 12.69 -6.09
CA GLU A 221 -4.97 13.03 -7.50
C GLU A 221 -6.45 12.90 -7.88
N ARG A 222 -7.00 13.92 -8.54
CA ARG A 222 -8.45 14.14 -8.62
C ARG A 222 -9.22 13.05 -9.36
N THR A 223 -8.62 12.46 -10.39
CA THR A 223 -9.18 11.36 -11.16
C THR A 223 -9.23 10.08 -10.34
N SER A 224 -8.19 9.79 -9.56
CA SER A 224 -8.16 8.65 -8.62
C SER A 224 -9.13 8.85 -7.44
N ASP A 225 -9.25 10.08 -6.90
CA ASP A 225 -10.24 10.43 -5.86
C ASP A 225 -11.68 10.26 -6.37
N LEU A 226 -11.98 10.70 -7.61
CA LEU A 226 -13.28 10.44 -8.24
C LEU A 226 -13.50 8.93 -8.47
N ARG A 227 -12.54 8.19 -9.04
CA ARG A 227 -12.67 6.73 -9.25
C ARG A 227 -12.92 5.97 -7.94
N ALA A 228 -12.23 6.36 -6.86
CA ALA A 228 -12.45 5.83 -5.52
C ALA A 228 -13.85 6.21 -5.00
N THR A 229 -14.26 7.46 -5.15
CA THR A 229 -15.60 7.94 -4.75
C THR A 229 -16.70 7.15 -5.45
N LEU A 230 -16.60 6.97 -6.78
CA LEU A 230 -17.58 6.21 -7.56
C LEU A 230 -17.61 4.73 -7.15
N LEU A 231 -16.46 4.09 -6.90
CA LEU A 231 -16.38 2.69 -6.47
C LEU A 231 -16.91 2.46 -5.04
N GLY A 232 -16.63 3.36 -4.11
CA GLY A 232 -17.11 3.27 -2.72
C GLY A 232 -18.61 3.52 -2.62
N CYS A 233 -19.10 4.59 -3.25
CA CYS A 233 -20.54 4.85 -3.36
C CYS A 233 -21.25 3.73 -4.15
N GLU A 234 -20.59 3.20 -5.19
CA GLU A 234 -20.71 1.86 -5.78
C GLU A 234 -21.36 0.79 -4.89
N TYR A 235 -20.56 0.48 -3.87
CA TYR A 235 -20.66 -0.63 -2.94
C TYR A 235 -21.60 -0.34 -1.75
N ASP A 236 -21.75 0.93 -1.40
CA ASP A 236 -22.60 1.41 -0.29
C ASP A 236 -23.96 1.97 -0.75
N LYS A 237 -24.26 2.04 -2.06
CA LYS A 237 -25.46 2.73 -2.58
C LYS A 237 -26.78 2.26 -1.97
N GLU A 238 -26.84 1.00 -1.52
CA GLU A 238 -28.04 0.43 -0.89
C GLU A 238 -28.26 0.87 0.57
N VAL A 239 -27.28 1.53 1.21
CA VAL A 239 -27.38 2.08 2.57
C VAL A 239 -28.38 3.25 2.64
N ASP A 240 -29.11 3.29 3.75
CA ASP A 240 -29.99 4.38 4.15
C ASP A 240 -29.18 5.54 4.78
N GLU A 241 -28.46 6.30 3.95
CA GLU A 241 -27.94 7.64 4.26
C GLU A 241 -28.01 8.49 2.97
N GLN A 242 -28.40 9.76 3.09
CA GLN A 242 -28.84 10.59 1.95
C GLN A 242 -27.87 10.67 0.74
N PRO A 243 -26.52 10.80 0.90
CA PRO A 243 -25.62 10.78 -0.24
C PRO A 243 -25.65 9.46 -1.01
N PHE A 244 -25.83 8.32 -0.33
CA PHE A 244 -25.87 7.00 -0.95
C PHE A 244 -27.22 6.71 -1.61
N ILE A 245 -28.32 7.20 -1.03
CA ILE A 245 -29.66 7.20 -1.65
C ILE A 245 -29.64 8.00 -2.97
N ALA A 246 -29.09 9.22 -2.95
CA ALA A 246 -28.92 10.04 -4.15
C ALA A 246 -27.97 9.38 -5.17
N PHE A 247 -26.89 8.73 -4.69
CA PHE A 247 -26.00 7.98 -5.56
C PHE A 247 -26.68 6.77 -6.21
N ARG A 248 -27.59 6.07 -5.52
CA ARG A 248 -28.35 4.93 -6.08
C ARG A 248 -29.15 5.32 -7.32
N GLN A 249 -29.69 6.55 -7.35
CA GLN A 249 -30.33 7.11 -8.54
C GLN A 249 -29.31 7.39 -9.65
N LEU A 250 -28.18 8.05 -9.32
CA LEU A 250 -27.10 8.35 -10.28
C LEU A 250 -26.51 7.07 -10.90
N SER A 251 -26.31 6.03 -10.08
CA SER A 251 -25.88 4.68 -10.46
C SER A 251 -26.82 4.04 -11.47
N ARG A 252 -28.15 4.18 -11.29
CA ARG A 252 -29.15 3.67 -12.22
C ARG A 252 -29.19 4.47 -13.54
N GLU A 253 -29.11 5.80 -13.47
CA GLU A 253 -29.14 6.70 -14.64
C GLU A 253 -27.88 6.59 -15.52
N LEU A 254 -26.71 6.35 -14.92
CA LEU A 254 -25.41 6.23 -15.61
C LEU A 254 -24.89 4.79 -15.70
N LYS A 255 -25.62 3.78 -15.22
CA LYS A 255 -25.18 2.36 -15.19
C LYS A 255 -23.79 2.20 -14.55
N LEU A 256 -23.66 2.62 -13.30
CA LEU A 256 -22.36 2.62 -12.58
C LEU A 256 -22.00 1.27 -11.95
N ASP A 257 -22.87 0.26 -12.03
CA ASP A 257 -22.63 -1.14 -11.63
C ASP A 257 -21.51 -1.85 -12.43
N ARG A 258 -20.97 -1.17 -13.44
CA ARG A 258 -19.76 -1.54 -14.17
C ARG A 258 -18.46 -1.06 -13.50
N PHE A 259 -18.51 -0.18 -12.50
CA PHE A 259 -17.41 0.03 -11.55
C PHE A 259 -17.37 -1.14 -10.55
N ARG A 260 -16.57 -2.16 -10.86
CA ARG A 260 -16.47 -3.38 -10.04
C ARG A 260 -15.11 -3.48 -9.35
N PRO A 261 -15.04 -3.97 -8.11
CA PRO A 261 -13.77 -4.30 -7.46
C PRO A 261 -12.94 -5.29 -8.28
N THR A 262 -11.62 -5.17 -8.19
CA THR A 262 -10.68 -6.21 -8.61
C THR A 262 -10.75 -7.37 -7.62
N ASP A 263 -10.63 -8.60 -8.12
CA ASP A 263 -10.65 -9.82 -7.29
C ASP A 263 -9.28 -10.09 -6.65
N ALA A 264 -8.21 -9.61 -7.28
CA ALA A 264 -6.84 -9.51 -6.74
C ALA A 264 -6.15 -8.23 -7.26
N SER A 265 -5.15 -7.72 -6.54
CA SER A 265 -4.35 -6.58 -7.01
C SER A 265 -2.88 -6.71 -6.62
N PHE A 266 -1.98 -6.44 -7.57
CA PHE A 266 -0.55 -6.20 -7.36
C PHE A 266 -0.25 -4.71 -7.47
N PHE A 267 0.67 -4.18 -6.65
CA PHE A 267 1.14 -2.80 -6.75
C PHE A 267 2.67 -2.72 -6.59
N VAL A 268 3.31 -1.83 -7.34
CA VAL A 268 4.60 -1.24 -6.95
C VAL A 268 4.32 0.08 -6.21
N SER A 269 4.95 0.28 -5.06
CA SER A 269 4.89 1.52 -4.27
C SER A 269 6.20 2.30 -4.33
N GLY A 270 6.12 3.57 -4.72
CA GLY A 270 7.23 4.52 -4.65
C GLY A 270 7.19 5.35 -3.37
N LYS A 271 8.04 6.37 -3.31
CA LYS A 271 8.03 7.38 -2.24
C LYS A 271 6.77 8.25 -2.30
N GLY A 272 6.34 8.70 -1.12
CA GLY A 272 5.16 9.54 -0.94
C GLY A 272 3.90 8.71 -0.73
N TYR A 273 2.75 9.38 -0.80
CA TYR A 273 1.47 8.83 -0.36
C TYR A 273 0.37 8.91 -1.43
N PRO A 274 -0.68 8.08 -1.36
CA PRO A 274 -1.88 8.25 -2.19
C PRO A 274 -2.62 9.59 -2.01
N GLY A 275 -2.23 10.37 -1.00
CA GLY A 275 -2.95 11.55 -0.55
C GLY A 275 -4.25 11.20 0.19
N LYS A 276 -5.02 12.26 0.42
CA LYS A 276 -6.24 12.29 1.21
C LYS A 276 -7.46 12.12 0.34
N HIS A 277 -8.16 11.00 0.53
CA HIS A 277 -9.38 10.67 -0.21
C HIS A 277 -10.57 11.52 0.29
N ARG A 278 -10.91 12.60 -0.44
CA ARG A 278 -11.71 13.72 0.11
C ARG A 278 -13.14 13.34 0.45
N PHE A 279 -13.77 12.42 -0.30
CA PHE A 279 -15.12 11.97 0.01
C PHE A 279 -15.17 11.17 1.32
N GLY A 280 -14.23 10.25 1.52
CA GLY A 280 -14.16 9.44 2.74
C GLY A 280 -13.80 10.24 3.99
N ASP A 281 -12.88 11.20 3.87
CA ASP A 281 -12.44 12.09 4.95
C ASP A 281 -13.41 13.28 5.21
N ALA A 282 -14.62 13.24 4.65
CA ALA A 282 -15.70 14.20 4.92
C ALA A 282 -17.06 13.52 5.15
N ILE A 283 -17.36 12.46 4.39
CA ILE A 283 -18.63 11.72 4.42
C ILE A 283 -18.43 10.30 4.96
N GLY A 284 -17.40 9.60 4.47
CA GLY A 284 -17.06 8.23 4.87
C GLY A 284 -18.06 7.16 4.42
N TYR A 285 -17.59 5.93 4.33
CA TYR A 285 -18.29 4.77 3.75
C TYR A 285 -18.90 3.88 4.85
N PRO A 286 -20.23 3.90 5.09
CA PRO A 286 -20.86 3.17 6.19
C PRO A 286 -21.02 1.66 5.93
N SER A 287 -20.94 0.86 6.99
CA SER A 287 -21.44 -0.53 6.94
C SER A 287 -22.96 -0.57 6.69
N PRO A 288 -23.53 -1.68 6.16
CA PRO A 288 -24.97 -1.81 5.93
C PRO A 288 -25.84 -1.66 7.18
N ASP A 289 -25.31 -2.03 8.35
CA ASP A 289 -25.95 -1.83 9.65
C ASP A 289 -25.56 -0.50 10.33
N ARG A 290 -24.73 0.31 9.66
CA ARG A 290 -24.23 1.64 10.07
C ARG A 290 -23.40 1.66 11.37
N LYS A 291 -22.93 0.50 11.88
CA LYS A 291 -22.00 0.43 13.02
C LYS A 291 -20.62 1.03 12.72
N THR A 292 -20.10 0.81 11.51
CA THR A 292 -18.74 1.22 11.13
C THR A 292 -18.76 2.25 10.01
N ARG A 293 -17.63 2.94 9.84
CA ARG A 293 -17.38 3.85 8.73
C ARG A 293 -15.93 3.78 8.28
N TRP A 294 -15.70 3.59 6.99
CA TRP A 294 -14.38 3.47 6.39
C TRP A 294 -13.94 4.80 5.76
N LYS A 295 -12.61 5.09 5.81
CA LYS A 295 -12.03 6.28 5.18
C LYS A 295 -11.78 6.09 3.68
N THR A 296 -11.53 4.87 3.19
CA THR A 296 -11.34 4.62 1.75
C THR A 296 -12.05 3.35 1.28
N PRO A 297 -12.41 3.24 -0.02
CA PRO A 297 -12.94 2.00 -0.57
C PRO A 297 -11.92 0.86 -0.53
N GLY A 298 -10.62 1.17 -0.65
CA GLY A 298 -9.55 0.17 -0.54
C GLY A 298 -9.53 -0.53 0.81
N GLN A 299 -9.68 0.23 1.91
CA GLN A 299 -9.81 -0.33 3.26
C GLN A 299 -11.06 -1.20 3.38
N MET A 300 -12.21 -0.69 2.92
CA MET A 300 -13.51 -1.37 3.00
C MET A 300 -13.58 -2.66 2.18
N LEU A 301 -13.03 -2.66 0.96
CA LEU A 301 -13.08 -3.79 0.04
C LEU A 301 -12.04 -4.86 0.36
N SER A 302 -10.91 -4.49 0.96
CA SER A 302 -9.85 -5.44 1.36
C SER A 302 -10.06 -5.94 2.80
N LYS A 303 -10.70 -5.13 3.65
CA LYS A 303 -11.25 -5.50 4.96
C LYS A 303 -10.24 -6.25 5.86
N PHE A 304 -9.03 -5.72 5.98
CA PHE A 304 -7.96 -6.37 6.74
C PHE A 304 -8.27 -6.44 8.24
N ASP A 305 -7.89 -7.56 8.85
CA ASP A 305 -8.06 -7.92 10.27
C ASP A 305 -7.57 -6.85 11.29
N PHE A 306 -6.62 -6.01 10.90
CA PHE A 306 -6.07 -4.93 11.74
C PHE A 306 -6.84 -3.61 11.70
N TYR A 307 -7.92 -3.50 10.91
CA TYR A 307 -8.83 -2.35 10.98
C TYR A 307 -9.94 -2.61 12.01
N PRO A 308 -10.18 -1.72 13.00
CA PRO A 308 -11.27 -1.90 13.96
C PRO A 308 -12.67 -2.02 13.34
N GLN A 309 -12.86 -1.48 12.12
CA GLN A 309 -14.09 -1.65 11.34
C GLN A 309 -14.34 -3.09 10.86
N THR A 310 -13.32 -3.95 10.76
CA THR A 310 -13.42 -5.29 10.16
C THR A 310 -14.30 -6.24 10.97
N ARG A 311 -14.32 -6.08 12.30
CA ARG A 311 -15.17 -6.84 13.24
C ARG A 311 -16.65 -6.64 13.00
N ASP A 312 -17.05 -5.38 12.82
CA ASP A 312 -18.44 -4.92 12.80
C ASP A 312 -18.98 -4.67 11.38
N GLU A 313 -18.17 -4.87 10.34
CA GLU A 313 -18.59 -4.87 8.93
C GLU A 313 -19.10 -6.29 8.51
N PRO A 314 -20.38 -6.46 8.15
CA PRO A 314 -20.96 -7.78 7.85
C PRO A 314 -20.55 -8.35 6.49
N ARG A 315 -20.12 -7.52 5.52
CA ARG A 315 -19.80 -7.94 4.15
C ARG A 315 -18.47 -8.70 4.08
N ASP A 316 -18.31 -9.53 3.06
CA ASP A 316 -17.08 -10.24 2.74
C ASP A 316 -15.99 -9.30 2.17
N PRO A 317 -14.69 -9.62 2.35
CA PRO A 317 -13.62 -8.99 1.59
C PRO A 317 -13.79 -9.26 0.09
N GLN A 318 -13.81 -8.20 -0.70
CA GLN A 318 -14.02 -8.24 -2.15
C GLN A 318 -12.72 -8.35 -2.95
N THR A 319 -11.57 -8.06 -2.35
CA THR A 319 -10.25 -8.12 -3.01
C THR A 319 -9.18 -8.69 -2.07
N ARG A 320 -8.04 -9.08 -2.65
CA ARG A 320 -6.80 -9.46 -1.95
C ARG A 320 -5.63 -8.72 -2.59
N ILE A 321 -4.66 -8.30 -1.78
CA ILE A 321 -3.60 -7.39 -2.24
C ILE A 321 -2.24 -7.92 -1.81
N ALA A 322 -1.27 -7.93 -2.73
CA ALA A 322 0.13 -7.92 -2.35
C ALA A 322 0.90 -6.86 -3.15
N PHE A 323 2.02 -6.38 -2.60
CA PHE A 323 2.72 -5.22 -3.15
C PHE A 323 4.24 -5.32 -2.93
N THR A 324 4.99 -4.68 -3.80
CA THR A 324 6.44 -4.43 -3.67
C THR A 324 6.66 -2.93 -3.49
N GLU A 325 7.80 -2.52 -2.92
CA GLU A 325 8.28 -1.15 -3.16
C GLU A 325 8.99 -1.05 -4.52
N THR A 326 9.41 0.15 -4.92
CA THR A 326 10.23 0.38 -6.10
C THR A 326 11.59 -0.32 -5.96
N LEU A 327 11.76 -1.48 -6.60
CA LEU A 327 12.98 -2.30 -6.55
C LEU A 327 13.67 -2.38 -7.92
N PRO A 328 15.01 -2.58 -7.95
CA PRO A 328 15.71 -3.10 -9.11
C PRO A 328 15.14 -4.45 -9.55
N ILE A 329 15.06 -4.70 -10.86
CA ILE A 329 14.69 -5.98 -11.49
C ILE A 329 15.51 -7.13 -10.93
N ASP A 330 16.82 -6.93 -10.75
CA ASP A 330 17.73 -7.93 -10.18
C ASP A 330 17.31 -8.36 -8.77
N VAL A 331 17.02 -7.38 -7.90
CA VAL A 331 16.57 -7.61 -6.52
C VAL A 331 15.18 -8.24 -6.50
N PHE A 332 14.26 -7.77 -7.35
CA PHE A 332 12.92 -8.34 -7.47
C PHE A 332 12.93 -9.79 -7.94
N ILE A 333 13.78 -10.14 -8.93
CA ILE A 333 13.98 -11.53 -9.37
C ILE A 333 14.57 -12.35 -8.22
N GLU A 334 15.71 -11.93 -7.67
CA GLU A 334 16.48 -12.76 -6.73
C GLU A 334 15.70 -13.06 -5.45
N THR A 335 14.92 -12.10 -4.96
CA THR A 335 14.11 -12.25 -3.73
C THR A 335 12.83 -13.07 -3.90
N ASN A 336 12.32 -13.21 -5.13
CA ASN A 336 11.02 -13.85 -5.41
C ASN A 336 11.10 -15.13 -6.28
N LEU A 337 12.21 -15.36 -6.99
CA LEU A 337 12.47 -16.56 -7.79
C LEU A 337 12.92 -17.75 -6.90
N LEU A 338 12.02 -18.16 -6.01
CA LEU A 338 12.24 -19.18 -4.98
C LEU A 338 11.03 -20.12 -4.83
N ASP A 339 11.18 -21.18 -4.02
CA ASP A 339 10.07 -22.04 -3.64
C ASP A 339 9.31 -21.44 -2.45
N TRP A 340 8.15 -20.84 -2.74
CA TRP A 340 7.28 -20.25 -1.72
C TRP A 340 6.70 -21.28 -0.73
N SER A 341 6.74 -22.58 -1.02
CA SER A 341 6.41 -23.62 -0.03
C SER A 341 7.49 -23.77 1.05
N GLU A 342 8.77 -23.54 0.71
CA GLU A 342 9.87 -23.53 1.70
C GLU A 342 9.73 -22.34 2.66
N VAL A 343 9.41 -21.15 2.13
CA VAL A 343 9.18 -19.93 2.93
C VAL A 343 7.97 -20.10 3.86
N ARG A 344 6.84 -20.60 3.33
CA ARG A 344 5.66 -20.97 4.14
C ARG A 344 6.02 -21.94 5.27
N SER A 345 6.81 -22.98 4.97
CA SER A 345 7.24 -23.99 5.94
C SER A 345 8.14 -23.41 7.06
N ARG A 346 9.10 -22.54 6.70
CA ARG A 346 9.98 -21.87 7.67
C ARG A 346 9.20 -20.90 8.57
N ASN A 347 8.28 -20.12 8.00
CA ASN A 347 7.39 -19.23 8.77
C ASN A 347 6.49 -20.03 9.72
N GLN A 348 5.93 -21.16 9.25
CA GLN A 348 5.10 -22.04 10.06
C GLN A 348 5.84 -22.61 11.28
N LYS A 349 7.08 -23.08 11.11
CA LYS A 349 7.91 -23.56 12.23
C LYS A 349 8.13 -22.49 13.32
N ILE A 350 8.45 -21.27 12.92
CA ILE A 350 8.70 -20.16 13.88
C ILE A 350 7.38 -19.79 14.57
N LYS A 351 6.27 -19.71 13.82
CA LYS A 351 4.93 -19.52 14.36
C LYS A 351 4.57 -20.58 15.39
N GLU A 352 4.80 -21.87 15.11
CA GLU A 352 4.55 -22.98 16.04
C GLU A 352 5.42 -22.93 17.31
N VAL A 353 6.58 -22.28 17.27
CA VAL A 353 7.35 -21.97 18.49
C VAL A 353 6.68 -20.83 19.25
N MET A 354 6.47 -19.68 18.60
CA MET A 354 5.94 -18.47 19.25
C MET A 354 4.53 -18.66 19.80
N ASP A 355 3.65 -19.40 19.11
CA ASP A 355 2.27 -19.69 19.54
C ASP A 355 2.23 -20.44 20.89
N ARG A 356 3.32 -21.09 21.32
CA ARG A 356 3.46 -21.76 22.63
C ARG A 356 4.03 -20.87 23.76
N CYS A 357 4.74 -19.80 23.42
CA CYS A 357 5.48 -18.97 24.38
C CYS A 357 4.59 -17.87 24.98
N ASP A 358 4.50 -17.78 26.30
CA ASP A 358 3.78 -16.68 26.98
C ASP A 358 4.57 -15.36 26.89
N VAL A 359 5.91 -15.49 26.87
CA VAL A 359 6.89 -14.40 26.76
C VAL A 359 8.01 -14.84 25.82
N ILE A 360 8.52 -13.92 24.99
CA ILE A 360 9.75 -14.08 24.20
C ILE A 360 10.85 -13.15 24.76
N TYR A 361 12.07 -13.68 24.81
CA TYR A 361 13.28 -12.97 25.20
C TYR A 361 14.23 -12.82 24.01
N VAL A 362 14.80 -11.63 23.85
CA VAL A 362 15.88 -11.34 22.90
C VAL A 362 17.07 -10.80 23.66
N ARG A 363 18.27 -11.38 23.50
CA ARG A 363 19.50 -10.91 24.17
C ARG A 363 20.69 -10.95 23.22
N GLY A 364 21.40 -9.83 23.10
CA GLY A 364 22.72 -9.77 22.47
C GLY A 364 23.30 -8.36 22.44
N ASN A 365 24.55 -8.22 22.01
CA ASN A 365 25.34 -6.99 22.09
C ASN A 365 25.75 -6.53 20.70
N VAL A 366 25.49 -5.27 20.35
CA VAL A 366 25.86 -4.68 19.05
C VAL A 366 27.32 -4.22 19.10
N ASN A 367 27.68 -3.52 20.18
CA ASN A 367 29.03 -3.07 20.49
C ASN A 367 29.16 -2.95 22.03
N GLU A 368 30.22 -2.32 22.55
CA GLU A 368 30.45 -2.16 24.00
C GLU A 368 29.44 -1.24 24.70
N LYS A 369 28.79 -0.34 23.96
CA LYS A 369 27.82 0.65 24.47
C LYS A 369 26.37 0.22 24.25
N HIS A 370 26.09 -0.47 23.15
CA HIS A 370 24.73 -0.72 22.65
C HIS A 370 24.37 -2.22 22.74
N ARG A 371 23.25 -2.51 23.42
CA ARG A 371 22.78 -3.86 23.74
C ARG A 371 21.28 -4.00 23.45
N THR A 372 20.91 -5.08 22.77
CA THR A 372 19.51 -5.48 22.60
C THR A 372 19.12 -6.44 23.73
N SER A 373 18.08 -6.09 24.48
CA SER A 373 17.62 -6.83 25.66
C SER A 373 16.12 -6.64 25.88
N LEU A 374 15.30 -7.45 25.19
CA LEU A 374 13.84 -7.33 25.19
C LEU A 374 13.11 -8.44 25.96
N GLU A 375 12.03 -8.07 26.64
CA GLU A 375 10.98 -8.97 27.09
C GLU A 375 9.70 -8.64 26.32
N VAL A 376 9.16 -9.60 25.57
CA VAL A 376 8.02 -9.43 24.64
C VAL A 376 6.86 -10.31 25.11
N GLY A 377 5.79 -9.71 25.61
CA GLY A 377 4.64 -10.44 26.14
C GLY A 377 3.63 -10.82 25.07
N LEU A 378 3.21 -12.09 25.01
CA LEU A 378 2.25 -12.61 24.02
C LEU A 378 0.87 -12.98 24.61
N VAL A 379 0.66 -12.82 25.92
CA VAL A 379 -0.63 -13.08 26.58
C VAL A 379 -1.29 -11.76 26.94
N LYS A 380 -2.54 -11.56 26.51
CA LYS A 380 -3.39 -10.40 26.83
C LYS A 380 -3.86 -10.48 28.29
N LYS A 381 -4.32 -9.35 28.84
CA LYS A 381 -4.76 -9.24 30.26
C LYS A 381 -5.92 -10.15 30.65
N ASP A 382 -6.69 -10.66 29.69
CA ASP A 382 -7.78 -11.62 29.86
C ASP A 382 -7.34 -13.09 29.81
N GLY A 383 -6.04 -13.36 29.58
CA GLY A 383 -5.48 -14.70 29.40
C GLY A 383 -5.55 -15.25 27.97
N THR A 384 -6.15 -14.51 27.02
CA THR A 384 -6.09 -14.86 25.59
C THR A 384 -4.71 -14.57 25.01
N ARG A 385 -4.39 -15.20 23.88
CA ARG A 385 -3.06 -15.07 23.24
C ARG A 385 -3.11 -14.07 22.09
N ARG A 386 -2.07 -13.24 21.98
CA ARG A 386 -1.74 -12.47 20.77
C ARG A 386 -1.61 -13.43 19.58
N TRP A 387 -1.91 -12.94 18.39
CA TRP A 387 -1.90 -13.78 17.19
C TRP A 387 -0.53 -13.71 16.51
N VAL A 388 0.19 -14.84 16.53
CA VAL A 388 1.38 -14.99 15.70
C VAL A 388 0.95 -15.27 14.27
N ARG A 389 1.34 -14.37 13.37
CA ARG A 389 1.04 -14.35 11.95
C ARG A 389 2.24 -14.86 11.15
N ARG A 390 1.97 -15.18 9.89
CA ARG A 390 2.98 -15.42 8.87
C ARG A 390 2.80 -14.39 7.78
N SER A 391 3.91 -13.90 7.24
CA SER A 391 3.96 -13.19 5.97
C SER A 391 4.92 -13.98 5.09
N ASP A 392 4.34 -15.02 4.48
CA ASP A 392 4.87 -15.88 3.42
C ASP A 392 4.19 -15.55 2.07
N THR A 393 3.62 -14.35 1.99
CA THR A 393 2.87 -13.81 0.85
C THR A 393 1.71 -14.70 0.38
N ASP A 394 1.07 -15.46 1.28
CA ASP A 394 -0.08 -16.29 0.93
C ASP A 394 -1.37 -15.46 0.75
N VAL A 395 -1.51 -14.82 -0.42
CA VAL A 395 -2.72 -14.10 -0.87
C VAL A 395 -3.50 -14.92 -1.91
N ARG A 396 -3.60 -16.24 -1.68
CA ARG A 396 -4.29 -17.17 -2.59
C ARG A 396 -5.82 -17.12 -2.51
N GLU A 397 -6.37 -16.51 -1.46
CA GLU A 397 -7.81 -16.33 -1.25
C GLU A 397 -8.14 -14.90 -0.80
N LYS A 398 -9.39 -14.45 -1.02
CA LYS A 398 -9.87 -13.14 -0.55
C LYS A 398 -10.09 -13.08 0.96
N LEU A 399 -10.51 -14.20 1.55
CA LEU A 399 -10.94 -14.35 2.93
C LEU A 399 -9.82 -15.03 3.74
N ASN A 400 -9.41 -14.41 4.84
CA ASN A 400 -8.41 -14.94 5.74
C ASN A 400 -9.03 -16.05 6.62
N ARG A 401 -8.84 -17.31 6.22
CA ARG A 401 -9.39 -18.47 6.94
C ARG A 401 -8.81 -18.64 8.34
N GLU A 402 -7.51 -18.45 8.53
CA GLU A 402 -6.88 -18.58 9.86
C GLU A 402 -7.50 -17.58 10.84
N TYR A 403 -7.72 -16.33 10.40
CA TYR A 403 -8.39 -15.33 11.22
C TYR A 403 -9.87 -15.65 11.47
N LEU A 404 -10.61 -16.10 10.45
CA LEU A 404 -12.01 -16.49 10.58
C LEU A 404 -12.20 -17.68 11.55
N GLU A 405 -11.36 -18.71 11.44
CA GLU A 405 -11.38 -19.89 12.32
C GLU A 405 -11.00 -19.52 13.76
N ARG A 406 -10.12 -18.54 13.95
CA ARG A 406 -9.67 -18.05 15.28
C ARG A 406 -10.64 -17.09 15.96
N THR A 407 -11.46 -16.35 15.20
CA THR A 407 -12.23 -15.19 15.74
C THR A 407 -13.72 -15.15 15.36
N GLY A 408 -14.14 -15.89 14.34
CA GLY A 408 -15.46 -15.72 13.71
C GLY A 408 -15.57 -14.49 12.79
N ILE A 409 -14.53 -13.65 12.68
CA ILE A 409 -14.54 -12.40 11.91
C ILE A 409 -14.05 -12.66 10.48
N ARG A 410 -14.82 -12.16 9.51
CA ARG A 410 -14.55 -12.34 8.06
C ARG A 410 -13.60 -11.25 7.56
N ALA A 411 -12.30 -11.38 7.81
CA ALA A 411 -11.26 -10.45 7.34
C ALA A 411 -10.63 -10.87 6.00
N GLY A 412 -9.98 -9.93 5.29
CA GLY A 412 -9.30 -10.20 4.02
C GLY A 412 -7.78 -10.33 4.08
N CYS A 413 -7.18 -10.74 2.95
CA CYS A 413 -5.76 -11.14 2.85
C CYS A 413 -4.85 -10.05 2.24
N MET A 414 -3.68 -9.87 2.85
CA MET A 414 -2.60 -8.94 2.47
C MET A 414 -1.24 -9.63 2.50
N GLY A 415 -0.25 -9.16 1.71
CA GLY A 415 1.14 -9.62 1.83
C GLY A 415 2.17 -8.72 1.14
N ASN A 416 3.43 -8.81 1.57
CA ASN A 416 4.56 -8.09 0.97
C ASN A 416 5.24 -8.98 -0.10
N ILE A 417 5.77 -8.37 -1.16
CA ILE A 417 6.54 -9.03 -2.24
C ILE A 417 7.91 -8.34 -2.30
N PRO A 418 9.02 -9.00 -1.88
CA PRO A 418 9.07 -10.31 -1.23
C PRO A 418 8.40 -10.34 0.15
N GLY A 419 8.01 -11.56 0.56
CA GLY A 419 7.69 -11.89 1.94
C GLY A 419 8.78 -12.75 2.57
N GLY A 420 8.54 -13.14 3.82
CA GLY A 420 9.42 -14.00 4.61
C GLY A 420 9.59 -13.52 6.05
N GLU A 421 8.51 -13.47 6.84
CA GLU A 421 8.62 -13.45 8.31
C GLU A 421 7.53 -14.26 9.02
N ALA A 422 7.81 -14.62 10.28
CA ALA A 422 6.79 -14.88 11.28
C ALA A 422 6.80 -13.73 12.31
N PHE A 423 5.63 -13.20 12.63
CA PHE A 423 5.49 -11.95 13.37
C PHE A 423 4.29 -11.95 14.30
N THR A 424 4.24 -11.00 15.23
CA THR A 424 3.09 -10.82 16.12
C THR A 424 3.00 -9.36 16.55
N THR A 425 1.78 -8.88 16.76
CA THR A 425 1.61 -7.72 17.63
C THR A 425 1.87 -8.15 19.07
N PRO A 426 2.70 -7.42 19.85
CA PRO A 426 2.93 -7.73 21.25
C PRO A 426 1.78 -7.21 22.13
N GLU A 427 1.59 -7.81 23.31
CA GLU A 427 0.80 -7.17 24.37
C GLU A 427 1.61 -6.04 25.02
N TYR A 428 2.91 -6.27 25.22
CA TYR A 428 3.89 -5.32 25.73
C TYR A 428 5.30 -5.67 25.23
N ILE A 429 6.20 -4.68 25.19
CA ILE A 429 7.65 -4.88 25.12
C ILE A 429 8.33 -4.09 26.25
N LYS A 430 9.29 -4.70 26.94
CA LYS A 430 10.15 -4.03 27.93
C LYS A 430 11.63 -4.13 27.57
N GLY A 431 12.40 -3.10 27.89
CA GLY A 431 13.84 -3.05 27.67
C GLY A 431 14.21 -2.38 26.33
N THR A 432 15.45 -2.56 25.90
CA THR A 432 16.05 -1.78 24.79
C THR A 432 16.26 -2.62 23.55
N PHE A 433 16.05 -2.04 22.36
CA PHE A 433 16.56 -2.59 21.10
C PHE A 433 17.32 -1.55 20.28
N VAL A 434 18.15 -2.06 19.37
CA VAL A 434 19.13 -1.28 18.61
C VAL A 434 18.97 -1.63 17.12
N GLY A 435 18.42 -0.70 16.35
CA GLY A 435 18.32 -0.78 14.89
C GLY A 435 19.66 -0.45 14.23
N ASP A 436 20.24 -1.42 13.53
CA ASP A 436 21.59 -1.38 12.94
C ASP A 436 21.61 -1.83 11.46
N VAL A 437 20.47 -1.69 10.77
CA VAL A 437 20.30 -2.05 9.34
C VAL A 437 19.56 -0.97 8.56
N VAL A 438 18.27 -0.76 8.83
CA VAL A 438 17.43 0.20 8.12
C VAL A 438 16.22 0.60 8.99
N ILE A 439 15.69 1.80 8.77
CA ILE A 439 14.41 2.27 9.29
C ILE A 439 13.61 2.94 8.17
N ALA A 440 12.29 2.70 8.11
CA ALA A 440 11.42 3.32 7.10
C ALA A 440 10.38 4.25 7.71
N ILE A 441 10.24 5.46 7.16
CA ILE A 441 9.41 6.54 7.75
C ILE A 441 8.49 7.17 6.68
N ASP A 442 9.12 7.81 5.70
CA ASP A 442 8.56 8.31 4.43
C ASP A 442 9.33 7.74 3.21
N GLN A 443 10.50 7.15 3.46
CA GLN A 443 11.37 6.36 2.60
C GLN A 443 12.27 5.48 3.48
N SER A 444 13.04 4.57 2.88
CA SER A 444 14.08 3.81 3.58
C SER A 444 15.27 4.70 3.97
N TYR A 445 15.79 4.51 5.20
CA TYR A 445 17.01 5.15 5.71
C TYR A 445 17.98 4.10 6.28
N PRO A 446 19.23 3.99 5.79
CA PRO A 446 20.20 3.04 6.31
C PRO A 446 20.66 3.41 7.73
N LEU A 447 21.04 2.38 8.49
CA LEU A 447 21.60 2.44 9.85
C LEU A 447 22.81 1.50 9.94
N ASP A 448 23.73 1.75 10.88
CA ASP A 448 24.89 0.89 11.14
C ASP A 448 25.15 0.68 12.64
N GLU A 449 26.16 -0.13 12.97
CA GLU A 449 26.56 -0.43 14.35
C GLU A 449 27.27 0.71 15.11
N HIS A 450 27.55 1.84 14.45
CA HIS A 450 28.26 3.00 15.00
C HIS A 450 27.33 4.17 15.33
N ASP A 451 26.36 4.49 14.46
CA ASP A 451 25.26 5.45 14.70
C ASP A 451 23.87 4.79 14.57
N PRO A 452 23.55 3.77 15.41
CA PRO A 452 22.28 3.03 15.34
C PRO A 452 21.10 3.81 15.93
N PHE A 453 19.89 3.42 15.53
CA PHE A 453 18.66 3.94 16.12
C PHE A 453 18.28 3.12 17.37
N VAL A 454 18.27 3.74 18.54
CA VAL A 454 18.10 3.06 19.84
C VAL A 454 16.78 3.43 20.47
N VAL A 455 15.98 2.41 20.82
CA VAL A 455 14.63 2.57 21.37
C VAL A 455 14.52 1.83 22.70
N GLU A 456 14.07 2.54 23.73
CA GLU A 456 13.67 1.93 25.00
C GLU A 456 12.15 1.71 25.02
N CYS A 457 11.72 0.53 25.47
CA CYS A 457 10.32 0.15 25.62
C CYS A 457 9.99 -0.03 27.11
N SER A 458 8.92 0.60 27.57
CA SER A 458 8.50 0.67 28.97
C SER A 458 7.20 -0.11 29.25
N GLY A 459 6.94 -1.16 28.46
CA GLY A 459 5.74 -1.99 28.52
C GLY A 459 4.80 -1.65 27.36
N ASP A 460 3.96 -0.63 27.54
CA ASP A 460 3.02 -0.17 26.52
C ASP A 460 3.36 1.19 25.90
N LYS A 461 4.56 1.67 26.13
CA LYS A 461 5.16 2.84 25.46
C LYS A 461 6.58 2.56 25.00
N TYR A 462 7.06 3.39 24.08
CA TYR A 462 8.47 3.44 23.70
C TYR A 462 8.98 4.88 23.63
N GLU A 463 10.29 5.07 23.80
CA GLU A 463 11.02 6.32 23.64
C GLU A 463 12.27 6.12 22.76
N VAL A 464 12.56 7.09 21.89
CA VAL A 464 13.76 7.07 21.04
C VAL A 464 14.88 7.77 21.79
N ILE A 465 15.80 7.01 22.37
CA ILE A 465 16.83 7.51 23.29
C ILE A 465 18.14 7.89 22.59
N ALA A 466 18.40 7.36 21.39
CA ALA A 466 19.51 7.76 20.54
C ALA A 466 19.26 7.45 19.05
N GLY A 467 20.00 8.11 18.16
CA GLY A 467 20.07 7.79 16.74
C GLY A 467 20.38 8.99 15.85
N PRO A 468 20.57 8.78 14.53
CA PRO A 468 20.99 9.83 13.61
C PRO A 468 20.00 11.00 13.60
N GLY A 469 20.45 12.22 13.93
CA GLY A 469 19.55 13.35 14.20
C GLY A 469 18.60 13.75 13.07
N LYS A 470 18.96 13.46 11.80
CA LYS A 470 18.06 13.63 10.64
C LYS A 470 16.88 12.65 10.68
N ILE A 471 17.15 11.38 11.04
CA ILE A 471 16.17 10.30 11.13
C ILE A 471 15.25 10.52 12.34
N VAL A 472 15.80 10.86 13.50
CA VAL A 472 15.01 11.18 14.72
C VAL A 472 14.04 12.34 14.46
N LYS A 473 14.48 13.37 13.72
CA LYS A 473 13.60 14.46 13.27
C LYS A 473 12.50 13.95 12.33
N LYS A 474 12.84 13.15 11.32
CA LYS A 474 11.87 12.58 10.37
C LYS A 474 10.81 11.71 11.04
N PHE A 475 11.23 10.86 11.98
CA PHE A 475 10.36 10.04 12.81
C PHE A 475 9.34 10.88 13.59
N SER A 476 9.81 11.99 14.17
CA SER A 476 8.98 12.95 14.91
C SER A 476 7.99 13.70 14.01
N GLU A 477 8.42 14.12 12.81
CA GLU A 477 7.55 14.73 11.80
C GLU A 477 6.41 13.77 11.40
N ARG A 478 6.75 12.51 11.07
CA ARG A 478 5.78 11.50 10.63
C ARG A 478 4.76 11.15 11.72
N LYS A 479 5.18 11.03 12.98
CA LYS A 479 4.24 10.88 14.11
C LYS A 479 3.27 12.06 14.18
N LYS A 480 3.76 13.30 14.06
CA LYS A 480 2.90 14.49 14.16
C LYS A 480 1.78 14.46 13.11
N GLU A 481 2.09 14.17 11.84
CA GLU A 481 1.08 14.09 10.78
C GLU A 481 -0.02 13.06 11.09
N ALA A 482 0.36 11.88 11.57
CA ALA A 482 -0.57 10.82 11.92
C ALA A 482 -1.48 11.21 13.11
N TRP A 483 -0.97 11.99 14.06
CA TRP A 483 -1.77 12.55 15.15
C TRP A 483 -2.75 13.62 14.65
N ASP A 484 -2.29 14.55 13.79
CA ASP A 484 -3.12 15.61 13.21
C ASP A 484 -4.29 15.00 12.37
N LEU A 485 -4.06 13.89 11.66
CA LEU A 485 -5.10 13.10 10.98
C LEU A 485 -6.15 12.52 11.94
N LEU A 486 -5.75 12.02 13.12
CA LEU A 486 -6.67 11.51 14.14
C LEU A 486 -7.53 12.64 14.73
N LEU A 487 -6.93 13.80 15.02
CA LEU A 487 -7.64 14.97 15.52
C LEU A 487 -8.66 15.52 14.50
N GLU A 488 -8.31 15.55 13.21
CA GLU A 488 -9.27 15.96 12.17
C GLU A 488 -10.43 14.97 12.03
N SER A 489 -10.15 13.67 12.11
CA SER A 489 -11.16 12.60 12.03
C SER A 489 -12.19 12.69 13.17
N GLU A 490 -11.73 13.04 14.37
CA GLU A 490 -12.57 13.31 15.54
C GLU A 490 -13.39 14.60 15.36
N LYS A 491 -12.74 15.70 14.96
CA LYS A 491 -13.40 16.99 14.71
C LYS A 491 -14.52 16.89 13.67
N LYS A 492 -14.33 16.09 12.62
CA LYS A 492 -15.33 15.85 11.56
C LYS A 492 -16.31 14.72 11.87
N ARG A 493 -16.07 13.90 12.90
CA ARG A 493 -16.84 12.69 13.24
C ARG A 493 -16.94 11.69 12.08
N THR A 494 -15.85 11.55 11.30
CA THR A 494 -15.79 10.61 10.15
C THR A 494 -15.52 9.16 10.58
N LEU A 495 -15.04 8.96 11.81
CA LEU A 495 -14.90 7.66 12.47
C LEU A 495 -15.75 7.59 13.75
N PRO A 496 -16.25 6.39 14.14
CA PRO A 496 -16.88 6.18 15.45
C PRO A 496 -15.94 6.55 16.63
N PRO A 497 -16.46 7.09 17.74
CA PRO A 497 -15.65 7.50 18.89
C PRO A 497 -14.78 6.38 19.49
N GLU A 498 -15.27 5.14 19.51
CA GLU A 498 -14.50 3.99 20.02
C GLU A 498 -13.28 3.67 19.14
N ILE A 499 -13.44 3.76 17.81
CA ILE A 499 -12.33 3.55 16.86
C ILE A 499 -11.28 4.66 17.00
N LEU A 500 -11.72 5.91 17.22
CA LEU A 500 -10.82 7.03 17.52
C LEU A 500 -10.09 6.84 18.86
N LYS A 501 -10.78 6.33 19.89
CA LYS A 501 -10.18 6.02 21.19
C LYS A 501 -9.11 4.93 21.06
N ILE A 502 -9.42 3.81 20.39
CA ILE A 502 -8.45 2.73 20.11
C ILE A 502 -7.21 3.30 19.41
N LYS A 503 -7.39 4.13 18.36
CA LYS A 503 -6.27 4.69 17.61
C LYS A 503 -5.42 5.69 18.40
N LYS A 504 -5.99 6.38 19.40
CA LYS A 504 -5.25 7.26 20.32
C LYS A 504 -4.54 6.47 21.43
N ASP A 505 -5.21 5.51 22.06
CA ASP A 505 -4.68 4.68 23.16
C ASP A 505 -3.50 3.78 22.73
N ASN A 506 -3.40 3.49 21.43
CA ASN A 506 -2.32 2.72 20.82
C ASN A 506 -1.21 3.59 20.20
N PHE A 507 -1.33 4.92 20.20
CA PHE A 507 -0.46 5.80 19.41
C PHE A 507 1.02 5.76 19.81
N GLU A 508 1.35 5.33 21.02
CA GLU A 508 2.73 5.22 21.52
C GLU A 508 3.19 3.77 21.74
N ARG A 509 2.43 2.78 21.26
CA ARG A 509 2.77 1.36 21.39
C ARG A 509 3.76 0.88 20.33
N ILE A 510 4.36 -0.27 20.59
CA ILE A 510 4.93 -1.13 19.56
C ILE A 510 3.78 -1.89 18.89
N GLY A 511 3.72 -1.84 17.56
CA GLY A 511 2.74 -2.53 16.74
C GLY A 511 3.15 -3.96 16.36
N GLU A 512 4.46 -4.22 16.21
CA GLU A 512 4.97 -5.50 15.71
C GLU A 512 6.30 -5.93 16.35
N PHE A 513 6.46 -7.24 16.47
CA PHE A 513 7.71 -7.95 16.72
C PHE A 513 7.82 -9.12 15.74
N ALA A 514 8.90 -9.18 14.96
CA ALA A 514 9.04 -10.10 13.83
C ALA A 514 10.41 -10.79 13.74
N ILE A 515 10.43 -11.97 13.11
CA ILE A 515 11.61 -12.79 12.85
C ILE A 515 11.64 -13.18 11.37
N ASN A 516 12.69 -12.75 10.68
CA ASN A 516 12.78 -12.65 9.23
C ASN A 516 13.43 -13.93 8.64
N THR A 517 12.96 -14.44 7.49
CA THR A 517 13.15 -15.86 7.07
C THR A 517 13.50 -16.10 5.59
N ASN A 518 13.44 -15.07 4.73
CA ASN A 518 13.72 -15.22 3.30
C ASN A 518 15.22 -15.44 3.05
N THR A 519 15.57 -16.67 2.66
CA THR A 519 16.97 -17.10 2.43
C THR A 519 17.58 -16.57 1.13
N LYS A 520 16.81 -15.86 0.30
CA LYS A 520 17.27 -15.15 -0.90
C LYS A 520 17.44 -13.65 -0.70
N ALA A 521 16.67 -13.02 0.19
CA ALA A 521 16.84 -11.62 0.54
C ALA A 521 18.26 -11.32 1.08
N ARG A 522 18.81 -10.16 0.70
CA ARG A 522 20.17 -9.71 1.02
C ARG A 522 20.13 -8.25 1.45
N LEU A 523 21.16 -7.82 2.18
CA LEU A 523 21.31 -6.44 2.61
C LEU A 523 21.40 -5.51 1.40
N CYS A 524 20.53 -4.51 1.34
CA CYS A 524 20.43 -3.53 0.27
C CYS A 524 19.75 -2.24 0.79
N ASP A 525 19.48 -1.27 -0.09
CA ASP A 525 18.91 0.04 0.29
C ASP A 525 17.37 0.03 0.47
N TYR A 526 16.75 -1.16 0.49
CA TYR A 526 15.30 -1.37 0.37
C TYR A 526 14.73 -2.06 1.61
N LEU A 527 13.81 -1.41 2.33
CA LEU A 527 13.16 -1.95 3.53
C LEU A 527 12.50 -3.30 3.24
N ILE A 528 11.67 -3.39 2.20
CA ILE A 528 10.80 -4.55 1.95
C ILE A 528 11.60 -5.83 1.66
N VAL A 529 12.90 -5.70 1.41
CA VAL A 529 13.86 -6.80 1.29
C VAL A 529 14.57 -7.03 2.62
N ASN A 530 15.09 -5.96 3.24
CA ASN A 530 15.82 -6.02 4.51
C ASN A 530 14.98 -6.62 5.65
N GLU A 531 13.71 -6.22 5.75
CA GLU A 531 12.74 -6.73 6.73
C GLU A 531 12.41 -8.22 6.52
N LYS A 532 12.81 -8.83 5.38
CA LYS A 532 12.61 -10.27 5.10
C LYS A 532 13.90 -11.11 5.20
N ILE A 533 15.09 -10.51 5.30
CA ILE A 533 16.38 -11.25 5.27
C ILE A 533 16.41 -12.34 6.34
N ALA A 534 16.62 -13.60 5.93
CA ALA A 534 16.74 -14.72 6.86
C ALA A 534 17.76 -14.43 7.99
N LYS A 535 17.32 -14.63 9.25
CA LYS A 535 18.06 -14.34 10.49
C LYS A 535 18.16 -12.85 10.86
N MET A 536 17.51 -11.93 10.15
CA MET A 536 17.26 -10.60 10.71
C MET A 536 15.97 -10.59 11.54
N MET A 537 15.72 -9.49 12.23
CA MET A 537 14.51 -9.22 12.98
C MET A 537 14.09 -7.78 12.72
N HIS A 538 12.81 -7.46 12.94
CA HIS A 538 12.36 -6.07 12.96
C HIS A 538 11.26 -5.85 14.00
N ILE A 539 11.10 -4.59 14.39
CA ILE A 539 10.10 -4.11 15.34
C ILE A 539 9.48 -2.84 14.77
N ALA A 540 8.15 -2.77 14.75
CA ALA A 540 7.41 -1.64 14.22
C ALA A 540 6.82 -0.75 15.32
N CYS A 541 7.11 0.54 15.28
CA CYS A 541 6.50 1.55 16.14
C CYS A 541 5.13 1.98 15.58
N GLY A 542 4.10 2.07 16.44
CA GLY A 542 2.76 2.50 16.07
C GLY A 542 1.75 1.35 15.93
N SER A 543 1.09 1.27 14.77
CA SER A 543 -0.09 0.42 14.56
C SER A 543 0.27 -1.05 14.56
N GLY A 544 -0.43 -1.83 15.38
CA GLY A 544 -0.37 -3.29 15.32
C GLY A 544 -1.28 -3.90 14.26
N TYR A 545 -1.07 -5.20 14.05
CA TYR A 545 -1.76 -6.10 13.13
C TYR A 545 -2.91 -6.89 13.81
N GLU A 546 -3.55 -6.28 14.81
CA GLU A 546 -4.81 -6.71 15.44
C GLU A 546 -5.69 -5.49 15.69
N GLU A 547 -7.02 -5.64 15.61
CA GLU A 547 -7.99 -4.55 15.80
C GLU A 547 -7.77 -3.71 17.08
N ASP A 548 -7.43 -4.34 18.20
CA ASP A 548 -7.25 -3.67 19.50
C ASP A 548 -5.92 -2.90 19.60
N ARG A 549 -5.09 -2.92 18.55
CA ARG A 549 -3.76 -2.29 18.47
C ARG A 549 -3.57 -1.34 17.29
N SER A 550 -4.63 -1.05 16.52
CA SER A 550 -4.58 -0.15 15.37
C SER A 550 -4.25 1.32 15.74
N THR A 551 -3.47 2.03 14.92
CA THR A 551 -3.36 3.51 14.88
C THR A 551 -3.12 4.01 13.44
N ASP A 552 -2.71 5.27 13.22
CA ASP A 552 -2.59 5.91 11.87
C ASP A 552 -1.13 6.06 11.36
N TYR A 553 -0.14 5.42 12.00
CA TYR A 553 1.21 5.21 11.47
C TYR A 553 1.76 3.83 11.84
N HIS A 554 2.79 3.39 11.12
CA HIS A 554 3.58 2.17 11.33
C HIS A 554 4.99 2.50 10.81
N ILE A 555 6.04 2.21 11.59
CA ILE A 555 7.45 2.55 11.28
C ILE A 555 8.36 1.39 11.70
N ASP A 556 8.92 0.71 10.71
CA ASP A 556 9.74 -0.49 10.88
C ASP A 556 11.20 -0.17 11.12
N ILE A 557 11.80 -0.87 12.08
CA ILE A 557 13.21 -0.76 12.46
C ILE A 557 13.83 -2.16 12.39
N VAL A 558 14.72 -2.38 11.43
CA VAL A 558 15.36 -3.69 11.16
C VAL A 558 16.70 -3.78 11.90
N PHE A 559 16.98 -4.97 12.45
CA PHE A 559 18.23 -5.27 13.17
C PHE A 559 18.80 -6.66 12.88
N ASN A 560 20.13 -6.75 12.93
CA ASN A 560 20.92 -7.88 12.40
C ASN A 560 21.25 -8.91 13.49
N ALA A 561 20.50 -10.02 13.57
CA ALA A 561 20.69 -10.99 14.64
C ALA A 561 22.07 -11.68 14.64
N PRO A 562 22.67 -12.05 13.50
CA PRO A 562 24.08 -12.49 13.41
C PRO A 562 25.09 -11.45 13.93
N ARG A 563 24.98 -10.17 13.53
CA ARG A 563 25.93 -9.12 13.96
C ARG A 563 25.85 -8.93 15.48
N GLN A 564 24.64 -8.79 16.01
CA GLN A 564 24.39 -8.59 17.45
C GLN A 564 24.49 -9.89 18.28
N LYS A 565 24.72 -11.04 17.61
CA LYS A 565 24.79 -12.40 18.19
C LYS A 565 23.58 -12.73 19.06
N LEU A 566 22.37 -12.44 18.58
CA LEU A 566 21.16 -12.56 19.38
C LEU A 566 20.82 -14.02 19.71
N ASP A 567 20.62 -14.29 20.99
CA ASP A 567 19.86 -15.42 21.48
C ASP A 567 18.37 -15.03 21.52
N VAL A 568 17.51 -15.83 20.90
CA VAL A 568 16.04 -15.63 20.86
C VAL A 568 15.33 -16.94 21.21
N TRP A 569 14.59 -16.88 22.31
CA TRP A 569 13.79 -17.98 22.83
C TRP A 569 12.56 -17.41 23.53
N GLY A 570 11.52 -18.23 23.69
CA GLY A 570 10.42 -17.89 24.59
C GLY A 570 10.21 -18.96 25.64
N THR A 571 9.41 -18.62 26.64
CA THR A 571 9.00 -19.53 27.73
C THR A 571 7.51 -19.79 27.66
N ASP A 572 7.09 -21.06 27.69
CA ASP A 572 5.67 -21.40 27.85
C ASP A 572 5.17 -21.16 29.29
N LYS A 573 3.86 -21.33 29.51
CA LYS A 573 3.20 -21.23 30.82
C LYS A 573 3.78 -22.16 31.90
N GLY A 574 4.48 -23.22 31.51
CA GLY A 574 5.20 -24.13 32.41
C GLY A 574 6.66 -23.74 32.67
N GLY A 575 7.12 -22.60 32.14
CA GLY A 575 8.50 -22.12 32.25
C GLY A 575 9.47 -22.85 31.31
N ARG A 576 8.99 -23.65 30.35
CA ARG A 576 9.85 -24.39 29.41
C ARG A 576 10.34 -23.46 28.31
N GLU A 577 11.64 -23.47 28.05
CA GLU A 577 12.23 -22.74 26.93
C GLU A 577 11.93 -23.40 25.58
N HIS A 578 11.52 -22.59 24.61
CA HIS A 578 11.44 -22.93 23.19
C HIS A 578 12.30 -21.96 22.40
N TRP A 579 13.36 -22.47 21.77
CA TRP A 579 14.37 -21.68 21.10
C TRP A 579 14.06 -21.43 19.62
N ILE A 580 14.45 -20.25 19.10
CA ILE A 580 14.27 -19.86 17.69
C ILE A 580 15.63 -19.52 17.06
N LEU A 581 16.41 -18.65 17.72
CA LEU A 581 17.77 -18.29 17.32
C LEU A 581 18.76 -18.54 18.47
N LYS A 582 19.96 -19.02 18.15
CA LYS A 582 21.12 -19.05 19.05
C LYS A 582 22.29 -18.31 18.42
N LYS A 583 22.78 -17.26 19.06
CA LYS A 583 23.86 -16.38 18.57
C LYS A 583 23.64 -15.87 17.12
N GLY A 584 22.38 -15.63 16.75
CA GLY A 584 21.95 -15.21 15.41
C GLY A 584 21.69 -16.35 14.41
N GLU A 585 21.84 -17.62 14.79
CA GLU A 585 21.60 -18.78 13.92
C GLU A 585 20.29 -19.52 14.24
N PHE A 586 19.54 -19.94 13.22
CA PHE A 586 18.28 -20.68 13.40
C PHE A 586 18.50 -22.08 13.99
N VAL A 587 17.61 -22.48 14.89
CA VAL A 587 17.61 -23.81 15.53
C VAL A 587 16.27 -24.56 15.40
N VAL A 588 15.50 -24.26 14.33
CA VAL A 588 14.11 -24.71 14.11
C VAL A 588 13.85 -25.37 12.75
#